data_AF-A0A815RIQ1-F1
#
_entry.id   AF-A0A815RIQ1-F1
#
_cell.length_a   1.000
_cell.length_b   1.000
_cell.length_c   1.000
_cell.angle_alpha   90.00
_cell.angle_beta   90.00
_cell.angle_gamma   90.00
#
_symmetry.space_group_name_H-M   'P 1'
#
loop_
_entity.id
_entity.type
_entity.pdbx_description
1 polymer ?
#
loop_
_entity_poly.entity_id
_entity_poly.type
_entity_poly.pdbx_seq_one_letter_code
_entity_poly.pdbx_strand_id
1 'polypeptide(L)'
;MSQLNQFTFDIRSSMFINNQMNLPSKEDIQRTFNHFQYTKTISCVDYFLEPYKYGLCHIYSYPFLMKHYEYITNNFPGGLYPYVRVVSLYDEYPFEHDFFIRIVQSFPFMEKLSINNRYAQNQKESYKVMNDKSNLSIAKYYYLIELNIDRAHDDYIEEFLCNTKTYFQNNILLFIHYEALQRVTHNFTRDDTRINCTKVNELSLYGKVGNSKSCKDYFPFATID
;
A
#
# COMPACT_ATOMS: atom_id res chain seq x y z
N MET A 1 5.64 42.09 15.34
CA MET A 1 4.77 41.04 14.77
C MET A 1 5.67 39.90 14.33
N SER A 2 5.55 38.71 14.92
CA SER A 2 6.32 37.55 14.46
C SER A 2 5.80 37.13 13.09
N GLN A 3 6.59 37.30 12.05
CA GLN A 3 6.30 36.66 10.77
C GLN A 3 6.30 35.15 10.99
N LEU A 4 5.23 34.49 10.56
CA LEU A 4 5.14 33.03 10.59
C LEU A 4 6.16 32.51 9.56
N ASN A 5 7.37 32.19 10.00
CA ASN A 5 8.48 31.87 9.10
C ASN A 5 8.28 30.55 8.34
N GLN A 6 7.36 29.69 8.82
CA GLN A 6 7.06 28.41 8.21
C GLN A 6 5.59 28.06 8.41
N PHE A 7 4.86 27.85 7.31
CA PHE A 7 3.48 27.40 7.31
C PHE A 7 3.45 25.95 6.82
N THR A 8 3.09 25.02 7.70
CA THR A 8 3.01 23.59 7.38
C THR A 8 1.56 23.20 7.16
N PHE A 9 1.29 22.49 6.06
CA PHE A 9 -0.06 22.04 5.70
C PHE A 9 -0.03 20.67 4.99
N ASP A 10 -1.14 19.95 5.12
CA ASP A 10 -1.55 18.79 4.31
C ASP A 10 -3.03 19.00 4.02
N ILE A 11 -3.34 19.09 2.74
CA ILE A 11 -4.68 19.28 2.23
C ILE A 11 -4.97 18.08 1.34
N ARG A 12 -6.00 17.32 1.71
CA ARG A 12 -6.59 16.28 0.88
C ARG A 12 -7.94 16.76 0.41
N SER A 13 -8.14 16.69 -0.90
CA SER A 13 -9.41 17.00 -1.52
C SER A 13 -9.79 15.85 -2.44
N SER A 14 -11.07 15.50 -2.42
CA SER A 14 -11.68 14.66 -3.43
C SER A 14 -12.70 15.49 -4.20
N MET A 15 -12.90 15.19 -5.47
CA MET A 15 -13.92 15.85 -6.29
C MET A 15 -14.57 14.85 -7.25
N PHE A 16 -15.86 15.02 -7.51
CA PHE A 16 -16.53 14.30 -8.60
C PHE A 16 -16.24 15.00 -9.94
N ILE A 17 -15.85 14.21 -10.94
CA ILE A 17 -15.57 14.63 -12.31
C ILE A 17 -16.89 14.57 -13.10
N ASN A 18 -17.75 15.56 -12.88
CA ASN A 18 -19.01 15.67 -13.62
C ASN A 18 -18.82 16.56 -14.84
N ASN A 19 -18.73 15.96 -16.04
CA ASN A 19 -18.66 16.67 -17.32
C ASN A 19 -17.56 17.76 -17.41
N GLN A 20 -16.49 17.64 -16.63
CA GLN A 20 -15.37 18.59 -16.70
C GLN A 20 -14.53 18.32 -17.95
N MET A 21 -14.36 19.34 -18.79
CA MET A 21 -13.53 19.23 -19.99
C MET A 21 -12.02 19.31 -19.69
N ASN A 22 -11.65 20.01 -18.60
CA ASN A 22 -10.26 20.25 -18.23
C ASN A 22 -10.05 19.87 -16.76
N LEU A 23 -9.17 18.91 -16.53
CA LEU A 23 -8.77 18.47 -15.20
C LEU A 23 -7.43 19.15 -14.85
N PRO A 24 -7.30 19.81 -13.67
CA PRO A 24 -6.06 20.50 -13.32
C PRO A 24 -4.88 19.53 -13.19
N SER A 25 -3.73 19.89 -13.77
CA SER A 25 -2.49 19.13 -13.54
C SER A 25 -1.94 19.36 -12.13
N LYS A 26 -1.00 18.53 -11.70
CA LYS A 26 -0.26 18.76 -10.44
C LYS A 26 0.45 20.11 -10.45
N GLU A 27 0.96 20.55 -11.59
CA GLU A 27 1.60 21.85 -11.78
C GLU A 27 0.59 23.00 -11.63
N ASP A 28 -0.62 22.86 -12.19
CA ASP A 28 -1.67 23.87 -12.06
C ASP A 28 -2.06 24.06 -10.60
N ILE A 29 -2.21 22.96 -9.85
CA ILE A 29 -2.48 22.99 -8.41
C ILE A 29 -1.32 23.64 -7.66
N GLN A 30 -0.07 23.25 -7.91
CA GLN A 30 1.10 23.85 -7.23
C GLN A 30 1.21 25.35 -7.45
N ARG A 31 0.87 25.86 -8.64
CA ARG A 31 0.91 27.30 -8.94
C ARG A 31 -0.03 28.11 -8.05
N THR A 32 -1.12 27.53 -7.53
CA THR A 32 -2.02 28.24 -6.60
C THR A 32 -1.39 28.53 -5.24
N PHE A 33 -0.27 27.88 -4.91
CA PHE A 33 0.49 28.06 -3.67
C PHE A 33 1.79 28.86 -3.85
N ASN A 34 2.01 29.49 -5.01
CA ASN A 34 3.25 30.22 -5.32
C ASN A 34 3.52 31.43 -4.39
N HIS A 35 2.49 31.94 -3.71
CA HIS A 35 2.62 33.06 -2.78
C HIS A 35 3.29 32.67 -1.44
N PHE A 36 3.42 31.37 -1.14
CA PHE A 36 4.11 30.89 0.06
C PHE A 36 5.63 30.81 -0.18
N GLN A 37 6.31 31.96 -0.20
CA GLN A 37 7.73 32.11 -0.59
C GLN A 37 8.72 31.18 0.16
N TYR A 38 8.40 30.78 1.39
CA TYR A 38 9.28 29.97 2.24
C TYR A 38 8.82 28.51 2.38
N THR A 39 7.78 28.09 1.65
CA THR A 39 7.23 26.74 1.74
C THR A 39 7.25 26.06 0.38
N LYS A 40 8.15 25.10 0.21
CA LYS A 40 8.10 24.23 -0.98
C LYS A 40 6.81 23.41 -0.90
N THR A 41 5.94 23.60 -1.88
CA THR A 41 4.67 22.89 -1.99
C THR A 41 4.80 21.74 -2.98
N ILE A 42 4.31 20.56 -2.60
CA ILE A 42 4.21 19.39 -3.47
C ILE A 42 2.73 19.07 -3.63
N SER A 43 2.35 18.63 -4.83
CA SER A 43 1.02 18.11 -5.11
C SER A 43 1.11 16.78 -5.84
N CYS A 44 0.18 15.90 -5.49
CA CYS A 44 -0.14 14.67 -6.20
C CYS A 44 -1.61 14.77 -6.62
N VAL A 45 -1.87 14.50 -7.89
CA VAL A 45 -3.22 14.59 -8.46
C VAL A 45 -3.46 13.33 -9.28
N ASP A 46 -4.56 12.65 -8.96
CA ASP A 46 -4.96 11.40 -9.57
C ASP A 46 -6.42 11.50 -10.01
N TYR A 47 -6.70 10.98 -11.20
CA TYR A 47 -8.04 11.02 -11.79
C TYR A 47 -8.49 9.62 -12.16
N PHE A 48 -9.61 9.23 -11.58
CA PHE A 48 -10.25 7.93 -11.72
C PHE A 48 -11.49 8.10 -12.57
N LEU A 49 -11.41 7.70 -13.84
CA LEU A 49 -12.43 8.04 -14.84
C LEU A 49 -13.59 7.05 -14.88
N GLU A 50 -13.41 5.82 -14.41
CA GLU A 50 -14.46 4.81 -14.43
C GLU A 50 -14.26 3.82 -13.26
N PRO A 51 -15.29 3.48 -12.47
CA PRO A 51 -16.70 3.76 -12.74
C PRO A 51 -17.24 5.02 -12.05
N TYR A 52 -16.50 5.61 -11.11
CA TYR A 52 -17.04 6.63 -10.21
C TYR A 52 -16.71 8.08 -10.59
N LYS A 53 -15.86 8.29 -11.60
CA LYS A 53 -15.49 9.62 -12.11
C LYS A 53 -15.10 10.56 -10.96
N TYR A 54 -13.98 10.31 -10.30
CA TYR A 54 -13.54 11.15 -9.20
C TYR A 54 -12.04 11.47 -9.28
N GLY A 55 -11.67 12.63 -8.76
CA GLY A 55 -10.28 13.06 -8.64
C GLY A 55 -9.87 13.09 -7.17
N LEU A 56 -8.63 12.71 -6.91
CA LEU A 56 -7.96 12.92 -5.64
C LEU A 56 -6.84 13.93 -5.84
N CYS A 57 -6.76 14.88 -4.94
CA CYS A 57 -5.66 15.83 -4.87
C CYS A 57 -5.11 15.84 -3.45
N HIS A 58 -3.81 15.62 -3.34
CA HIS A 58 -3.07 15.74 -2.09
C HIS A 58 -2.02 16.84 -2.26
N ILE A 59 -2.06 17.83 -1.40
CA ILE A 59 -1.18 19.01 -1.44
C ILE A 59 -0.54 19.17 -0.07
N TYR A 60 0.77 19.30 -0.01
CA TYR A 60 1.46 19.45 1.26
C TYR A 60 2.72 20.30 1.18
N SER A 61 3.05 20.90 2.31
CA SER A 61 4.32 21.59 2.53
C SER A 61 5.46 20.59 2.76
N TYR A 62 6.62 20.86 2.18
CA TYR A 62 7.86 20.13 2.45
C TYR A 62 8.72 20.84 3.51
N PRO A 63 9.36 20.12 4.46
CA PRO A 63 9.38 18.66 4.61
C PRO A 63 8.04 18.09 5.08
N PHE A 64 7.73 16.86 4.65
CA PHE A 64 6.50 16.17 5.04
C PHE A 64 6.65 15.59 6.45
N LEU A 65 5.98 16.20 7.43
CA LEU A 65 6.07 15.83 8.86
C LEU A 65 4.89 14.96 9.33
N MET A 66 4.08 14.47 8.40
CA MET A 66 2.83 13.79 8.73
C MET A 66 3.04 12.32 9.00
N LYS A 67 2.16 11.76 9.84
CA LYS A 67 2.16 10.33 10.18
C LYS A 67 1.39 9.46 9.19
N HIS A 68 0.48 10.03 8.41
CA HIS A 68 -0.43 9.30 7.53
C HIS A 68 -0.22 9.75 6.08
N TYR A 69 -0.16 8.80 5.15
CA TYR A 69 -0.24 9.07 3.71
C TYR A 69 -1.25 8.08 3.11
N GLU A 70 -2.43 8.60 2.80
CA GLU A 70 -3.53 7.77 2.29
C GLU A 70 -3.70 7.93 0.78
N TYR A 71 -4.29 6.89 0.16
CA TYR A 71 -4.64 6.85 -1.26
C TYR A 71 -3.44 7.07 -2.21
N ILE A 72 -2.31 6.45 -1.92
CA ILE A 72 -1.15 6.43 -2.81
C ILE A 72 -1.47 5.55 -4.03
N THR A 73 -1.29 6.12 -5.23
CA THR A 73 -1.54 5.49 -6.54
C THR A 73 -0.22 5.12 -7.25
N ASN A 74 -0.31 4.46 -8.41
CA ASN A 74 0.84 4.17 -9.28
C ASN A 74 1.58 5.44 -9.75
N ASN A 75 0.94 6.61 -9.73
CA ASN A 75 1.59 7.88 -10.09
C ASN A 75 2.54 8.38 -8.99
N PHE A 76 2.62 7.70 -7.85
CA PHE A 76 3.53 8.05 -6.77
C PHE A 76 5.00 8.06 -7.26
N PRO A 77 5.66 9.22 -7.23
CA PRO A 77 7.00 9.37 -7.78
C PRO A 77 8.08 8.79 -6.86
N GLY A 78 7.73 8.34 -5.64
CA GLY A 78 8.69 8.01 -4.60
C GLY A 78 9.09 9.23 -3.77
N GLY A 79 10.28 9.16 -3.17
CA GLY A 79 10.82 10.16 -2.26
C GLY A 79 10.99 9.58 -0.84
N LEU A 80 11.60 10.34 0.08
CA LEU A 80 11.84 9.86 1.44
C LEU A 80 10.89 10.54 2.43
N TYR A 81 10.07 9.75 3.13
CA TYR A 81 9.06 10.23 4.07
C TYR A 81 9.26 9.58 5.45
N PRO A 82 10.28 10.01 6.21
CA PRO A 82 10.70 9.33 7.44
C PRO A 82 9.71 9.49 8.61
N TYR A 83 8.73 10.38 8.49
CA TYR A 83 7.73 10.64 9.53
C TYR A 83 6.42 9.86 9.32
N VAL A 84 6.22 9.28 8.14
CA VAL A 84 5.02 8.50 7.82
C VAL A 84 5.09 7.14 8.51
N ARG A 85 3.99 6.74 9.11
CA ARG A 85 3.79 5.46 9.82
C ARG A 85 2.63 4.67 9.23
N VAL A 86 1.62 5.35 8.71
CA VAL A 86 0.42 4.72 8.15
C VAL A 86 0.32 5.05 6.67
N VAL A 87 0.25 4.01 5.85
CA VAL A 87 0.13 4.14 4.39
C VAL A 87 -1.11 3.39 3.92
N SER A 88 -1.88 4.02 3.05
CA SER A 88 -2.95 3.37 2.30
C SER A 88 -2.67 3.46 0.81
N LEU A 89 -2.77 2.34 0.12
CA LEU A 89 -2.60 2.21 -1.32
C LEU A 89 -3.97 2.01 -1.98
N TYR A 90 -4.22 2.72 -3.07
CA TYR A 90 -5.43 2.59 -3.87
C TYR A 90 -5.15 2.97 -5.32
N ASP A 91 -5.65 2.20 -6.28
CA ASP A 91 -5.61 2.57 -7.68
C ASP A 91 -6.67 1.76 -8.49
N GLU A 92 -7.03 2.28 -9.68
CA GLU A 92 -7.82 1.58 -10.70
C GLU A 92 -6.95 0.71 -11.63
N TYR A 93 -5.62 0.76 -11.45
CA TYR A 93 -4.63 -0.07 -12.14
C TYR A 93 -3.89 -1.00 -11.19
N PRO A 94 -3.40 -2.17 -11.65
CA PRO A 94 -2.65 -3.09 -10.81
C PRO A 94 -1.39 -2.48 -10.20
N PHE A 95 -1.01 -2.92 -8.99
CA PHE A 95 0.28 -2.62 -8.39
C PHE A 95 1.29 -3.75 -8.66
N GLU A 96 2.32 -3.48 -9.45
CA GLU A 96 3.39 -4.47 -9.68
C GLU A 96 4.39 -4.50 -8.51
N HIS A 97 5.23 -5.53 -8.42
CA HIS A 97 6.21 -5.68 -7.33
C HIS A 97 7.12 -4.45 -7.14
N ASP A 98 7.61 -3.86 -8.25
CA ASP A 98 8.47 -2.68 -8.21
C ASP A 98 7.78 -1.47 -7.54
N PHE A 99 6.45 -1.42 -7.56
CA PHE A 99 5.68 -0.45 -6.80
C PHE A 99 5.86 -0.67 -5.29
N PHE A 100 5.70 -1.91 -4.80
CA PHE A 100 5.92 -2.24 -3.39
C PHE A 100 7.36 -1.97 -2.94
N ILE A 101 8.34 -2.17 -3.82
CA ILE A 101 9.74 -1.78 -3.57
C ILE A 101 9.88 -0.27 -3.42
N ARG A 102 9.23 0.50 -4.29
CA ARG A 102 9.21 1.97 -4.18
C ARG A 102 8.53 2.42 -2.89
N ILE A 103 7.44 1.78 -2.48
CA ILE A 103 6.74 2.07 -1.22
C ILE A 103 7.66 1.85 -0.03
N VAL A 104 8.28 0.68 0.10
CA VAL A 104 9.13 0.39 1.28
C VAL A 104 10.38 1.28 1.36
N GLN A 105 10.96 1.65 0.21
CA GLN A 105 12.06 2.62 0.16
C GLN A 105 11.62 4.03 0.56
N SER A 106 10.38 4.39 0.24
CA SER A 106 9.85 5.73 0.51
C SER A 106 9.42 5.91 1.96
N PHE A 107 8.98 4.81 2.61
CA PHE A 107 8.43 4.81 3.97
C PHE A 107 9.22 3.85 4.88
N PRO A 108 10.48 4.17 5.22
CA PRO A 108 11.37 3.24 5.91
C PRO A 108 10.92 2.85 7.32
N PHE A 109 10.01 3.63 7.93
CA PHE A 109 9.48 3.40 9.28
C PHE A 109 7.96 3.11 9.27
N MET A 110 7.42 2.64 8.14
CA MET A 110 6.00 2.34 8.03
C MET A 110 5.60 1.22 9.00
N GLU A 111 4.58 1.47 9.80
CA GLU A 111 4.00 0.58 10.80
C GLU A 111 2.71 -0.09 10.30
N LYS A 112 1.93 0.63 9.49
CA LYS A 112 0.65 0.15 8.97
C LYS A 112 0.55 0.32 7.47
N LEU A 113 0.17 -0.74 6.78
CA LEU A 113 -0.08 -0.75 5.35
C LEU A 113 -1.48 -1.29 5.05
N SER A 114 -2.29 -0.49 4.37
CA SER A 114 -3.59 -0.91 3.83
C SER A 114 -3.55 -0.92 2.31
N ILE A 115 -4.06 -1.98 1.69
CA ILE A 115 -4.10 -2.13 0.23
C ILE A 115 -5.54 -2.33 -0.20
N ASN A 116 -6.06 -1.39 -0.97
CA ASN A 116 -7.38 -1.46 -1.57
C ASN A 116 -7.24 -1.41 -3.10
N ASN A 117 -7.00 -2.57 -3.70
CA ASN A 117 -6.87 -2.71 -5.14
C ASN A 117 -7.37 -4.10 -5.54
N ARG A 118 -8.38 -4.15 -6.40
CA ARG A 118 -9.03 -5.41 -6.82
C ARG A 118 -8.52 -5.93 -8.17
N TYR A 119 -7.61 -5.21 -8.80
CA TYR A 119 -7.08 -5.55 -10.11
C TYR A 119 -5.90 -6.52 -9.97
N ALA A 120 -5.88 -7.56 -10.80
CA ALA A 120 -4.82 -8.56 -10.83
C ALA A 120 -3.50 -7.98 -11.36
N GLN A 121 -2.36 -8.41 -10.82
CA GLN A 121 -1.05 -8.06 -11.35
C GLN A 121 -0.90 -8.56 -12.78
N ASN A 122 -0.35 -7.73 -13.67
CA ASN A 122 -0.15 -8.09 -15.08
C ASN A 122 1.12 -8.93 -15.27
N GLN A 123 2.14 -8.73 -14.43
CA GLN A 123 3.48 -9.30 -14.63
C GLN A 123 3.74 -10.57 -13.82
N LYS A 124 2.74 -11.45 -13.63
CA LYS A 124 2.91 -12.66 -12.80
C LYS A 124 3.98 -13.63 -13.31
N GLU A 125 4.16 -13.70 -14.63
CA GLU A 125 5.02 -14.69 -15.29
C GLU A 125 6.49 -14.30 -15.35
N SER A 126 6.83 -13.02 -15.21
CA SER A 126 8.24 -12.59 -15.16
C SER A 126 8.98 -13.23 -13.98
N TYR A 127 8.29 -13.52 -12.87
CA TYR A 127 8.86 -14.22 -11.71
C TYR A 127 9.13 -15.71 -11.94
N LYS A 128 8.41 -16.38 -12.86
CA LYS A 128 8.62 -17.81 -13.15
C LYS A 128 9.73 -18.03 -14.18
N VAL A 129 9.94 -17.07 -15.08
CA VAL A 129 10.93 -17.16 -16.17
C VAL A 129 12.30 -16.58 -15.77
N MET A 130 12.35 -15.70 -14.76
CA MET A 130 13.59 -15.04 -14.30
C MET A 130 14.37 -15.81 -13.21
N ASN A 131 14.27 -17.14 -13.18
CA ASN A 131 15.18 -17.96 -12.36
C ASN A 131 16.64 -17.92 -12.84
N ASP A 132 16.92 -17.32 -14.00
CA ASP A 132 18.26 -17.03 -14.46
C ASP A 132 18.55 -15.51 -14.43
N LYS A 133 19.09 -15.04 -13.30
CA LYS A 133 19.95 -13.84 -13.15
C LYS A 133 19.36 -12.43 -12.94
N SER A 134 18.06 -12.22 -12.72
CA SER A 134 17.58 -10.95 -12.13
C SER A 134 17.15 -11.18 -10.68
N ASN A 135 17.99 -10.76 -9.73
CA ASN A 135 17.62 -10.64 -8.33
C ASN A 135 16.53 -9.56 -8.21
N LEU A 136 15.26 -9.92 -8.39
CA LEU A 136 14.15 -9.08 -7.97
C LEU A 136 14.30 -8.88 -6.46
N SER A 137 14.40 -7.62 -6.05
CA SER A 137 14.74 -7.27 -4.68
C SER A 137 13.56 -7.61 -3.78
N ILE A 138 13.74 -8.44 -2.76
CA ILE A 138 12.68 -8.71 -1.78
C ILE A 138 12.25 -7.39 -1.11
N ALA A 139 10.94 -7.11 -1.05
CA ALA A 139 10.39 -5.98 -0.31
C ALA A 139 10.47 -6.24 1.20
N LYS A 140 11.29 -5.47 1.93
CA LYS A 140 11.56 -5.72 3.36
C LYS A 140 10.90 -4.69 4.26
N TYR A 141 9.77 -5.07 4.86
CA TYR A 141 9.01 -4.23 5.77
C TYR A 141 9.45 -4.46 7.21
N TYR A 142 10.50 -3.76 7.64
CA TYR A 142 11.10 -3.99 8.97
C TYR A 142 10.25 -3.50 10.14
N TYR A 143 9.43 -2.46 9.96
CA TYR A 143 8.67 -1.84 11.05
C TYR A 143 7.17 -2.10 10.94
N LEU A 144 6.73 -2.84 9.92
CA LEU A 144 5.33 -3.13 9.72
C LEU A 144 4.85 -4.00 10.88
N ILE A 145 3.74 -3.59 11.49
CA ILE A 145 3.04 -4.31 12.56
C ILE A 145 1.60 -4.62 12.15
N GLU A 146 1.07 -3.94 11.13
CA GLU A 146 -0.30 -4.12 10.66
C GLU A 146 -0.34 -4.13 9.14
N LEU A 147 -0.89 -5.21 8.57
CA LEU A 147 -1.13 -5.36 7.14
C LEU A 147 -2.62 -5.61 6.90
N ASN A 148 -3.26 -4.68 6.20
CA ASN A 148 -4.63 -4.85 5.76
C ASN A 148 -4.71 -5.06 4.25
N ILE A 149 -5.12 -6.26 3.86
CA ILE A 149 -5.29 -6.70 2.48
C ILE A 149 -6.67 -7.36 2.27
N ASP A 150 -7.64 -7.03 3.12
CA ASP A 150 -9.01 -7.55 3.05
C ASP A 150 -9.68 -7.23 1.71
N ARG A 151 -9.44 -6.04 1.16
CA ARG A 151 -10.04 -5.54 -0.09
C ARG A 151 -9.12 -5.70 -1.30
N ALA A 152 -8.06 -6.49 -1.17
CA ALA A 152 -7.06 -6.68 -2.20
C ALA A 152 -7.37 -7.91 -3.07
N HIS A 153 -6.94 -7.88 -4.33
CA HIS A 153 -6.87 -9.06 -5.20
C HIS A 153 -5.92 -10.13 -4.62
N ASP A 154 -6.18 -11.40 -4.93
CA ASP A 154 -5.40 -12.57 -4.47
C ASP A 154 -3.90 -12.45 -4.78
N ASP A 155 -3.53 -11.76 -5.85
CA ASP A 155 -2.12 -11.55 -6.22
C ASP A 155 -1.35 -10.77 -5.17
N TYR A 156 -2.00 -9.78 -4.53
CA TYR A 156 -1.37 -9.02 -3.45
C TYR A 156 -1.27 -9.86 -2.19
N ILE A 157 -2.23 -10.75 -1.95
CA ILE A 157 -2.14 -11.70 -0.85
C ILE A 157 -0.95 -12.64 -1.08
N GLU A 158 -0.79 -13.16 -2.29
CA GLU A 158 0.38 -13.96 -2.67
C GLU A 158 1.69 -13.16 -2.55
N GLU A 159 1.70 -11.92 -3.03
CA GLU A 159 2.84 -11.01 -2.97
C GLU A 159 3.37 -10.82 -1.55
N PHE A 160 2.48 -10.63 -0.59
CA PHE A 160 2.82 -10.36 0.80
C PHE A 160 3.07 -11.66 1.59
N LEU A 161 2.30 -12.72 1.35
CA LEU A 161 2.51 -13.99 2.06
C LEU A 161 3.70 -14.80 1.52
N CYS A 162 4.09 -14.64 0.26
CA CYS A 162 5.22 -15.37 -0.31
C CYS A 162 6.56 -14.79 0.15
N ASN A 163 7.39 -15.63 0.77
CA ASN A 163 8.67 -15.23 1.36
C ASN A 163 9.75 -14.85 0.33
N THR A 164 9.59 -15.24 -0.94
CA THR A 164 10.51 -14.89 -2.03
C THR A 164 10.26 -13.47 -2.56
N LYS A 165 9.15 -12.85 -2.19
CA LYS A 165 8.73 -11.52 -2.65
C LYS A 165 8.77 -10.48 -1.55
N THR A 166 8.26 -10.86 -0.38
CA THR A 166 8.13 -9.95 0.76
C THR A 166 8.73 -10.54 2.03
N TYR A 167 9.28 -9.69 2.87
CA TYR A 167 9.74 -10.03 4.21
C TYR A 167 9.14 -9.08 5.25
N PHE A 168 8.53 -9.67 6.28
CA PHE A 168 8.14 -8.98 7.52
C PHE A 168 9.06 -9.33 8.68
N GLN A 169 9.05 -8.51 9.72
CA GLN A 169 9.39 -8.95 11.07
C GLN A 169 8.25 -9.77 11.68
N ASN A 170 8.49 -10.37 12.85
CA ASN A 170 7.46 -11.04 13.63
C ASN A 170 6.45 -10.02 14.20
N ASN A 171 5.32 -10.52 14.70
CA ASN A 171 4.29 -9.71 15.37
C ASN A 171 3.46 -8.84 14.41
N ILE A 172 3.03 -9.44 13.30
CA ILE A 172 2.11 -8.81 12.35
C ILE A 172 0.65 -9.09 12.75
N LEU A 173 -0.17 -8.05 12.74
CA LEU A 173 -1.62 -8.13 12.65
C LEU A 173 -2.02 -8.15 11.17
N LEU A 174 -2.66 -9.23 10.73
CA LEU A 174 -3.08 -9.43 9.34
C LEU A 174 -4.62 -9.39 9.24
N PHE A 175 -5.13 -8.47 8.42
CA PHE A 175 -6.55 -8.43 8.02
C PHE A 175 -6.71 -9.00 6.61
N ILE A 176 -7.53 -10.04 6.47
CA ILE A 176 -7.68 -10.77 5.21
C ILE A 176 -9.03 -11.50 5.09
N HIS A 177 -9.55 -11.66 3.88
CA HIS A 177 -10.69 -12.55 3.62
C HIS A 177 -10.27 -14.02 3.68
N TYR A 178 -11.01 -14.83 4.45
CA TYR A 178 -10.69 -16.25 4.65
C TYR A 178 -10.65 -17.05 3.34
N GLU A 179 -11.61 -16.82 2.44
CA GLU A 179 -11.68 -17.52 1.15
C GLU A 179 -10.47 -17.19 0.25
N ALA A 180 -10.01 -15.94 0.27
CA ALA A 180 -8.84 -15.51 -0.50
C ALA A 180 -7.56 -16.13 0.08
N LEU A 181 -7.44 -16.16 1.41
CA LEU A 181 -6.36 -16.84 2.11
C LEU A 181 -6.31 -18.33 1.76
N GLN A 182 -7.46 -19.02 1.72
CA GLN A 182 -7.52 -20.43 1.29
C GLN A 182 -7.06 -20.61 -0.15
N ARG A 183 -7.47 -19.76 -1.09
CA ARG A 183 -7.04 -19.84 -2.49
C ARG A 183 -5.53 -19.68 -2.62
N VAL A 184 -4.94 -18.65 -2.02
CA VAL A 184 -3.50 -18.35 -2.15
C VAL A 184 -2.62 -19.41 -1.49
N THR A 185 -3.06 -19.95 -0.35
CA THR A 185 -2.31 -20.98 0.40
C THR A 185 -2.58 -22.40 -0.10
N HIS A 186 -3.40 -22.58 -1.14
CA HIS A 186 -3.91 -23.87 -1.60
C HIS A 186 -4.48 -24.71 -0.46
N ASN A 187 -5.48 -24.16 0.25
CA ASN A 187 -6.05 -24.74 1.47
C ASN A 187 -4.98 -25.05 2.53
N PHE A 188 -4.06 -24.11 2.78
CA PHE A 188 -3.00 -24.21 3.78
C PHE A 188 -1.98 -25.34 3.53
N THR A 189 -1.67 -25.62 2.25
CA THR A 189 -0.68 -26.66 1.86
C THR A 189 0.55 -26.13 1.14
N ARG A 190 0.57 -24.85 0.74
CA ARG A 190 1.69 -24.25 0.00
C ARG A 190 2.86 -23.88 0.92
N ASP A 191 4.08 -24.37 0.73
CA ASP A 191 5.15 -24.07 1.70
C ASP A 191 5.72 -22.64 1.61
N ASP A 192 5.81 -22.06 0.41
CA ASP A 192 6.44 -20.74 0.19
C ASP A 192 5.76 -19.59 0.95
N THR A 193 4.46 -19.71 1.18
CA THR A 193 3.67 -18.72 1.92
C THR A 193 3.74 -18.91 3.43
N ARG A 194 4.16 -20.09 3.90
CA ARG A 194 4.18 -20.46 5.31
C ARG A 194 5.13 -19.60 6.13
N ILE A 195 6.29 -19.23 5.57
CA ILE A 195 7.33 -18.49 6.29
C ILE A 195 6.89 -17.09 6.71
N ASN A 196 6.08 -16.38 5.92
CA ASN A 196 5.53 -15.10 6.37
C ASN A 196 4.27 -15.30 7.22
N CYS A 197 3.47 -16.35 6.98
CA CYS A 197 2.32 -16.67 7.84
C CYS A 197 2.73 -16.96 9.29
N THR A 198 3.90 -17.59 9.52
CA THR A 198 4.43 -17.82 10.87
C THR A 198 4.86 -16.54 11.59
N LYS A 199 4.90 -15.38 10.93
CA LYS A 199 5.25 -14.09 11.55
C LYS A 199 4.02 -13.33 12.06
N VAL A 200 2.82 -13.81 11.70
CA VAL A 200 1.55 -13.21 12.10
C VAL A 200 1.21 -13.67 13.52
N ASN A 201 0.96 -12.69 14.40
CA ASN A 201 0.56 -12.92 15.79
C ASN A 201 -0.93 -12.65 16.03
N GLU A 202 -1.58 -11.94 15.12
CA GLU A 202 -3.02 -11.71 15.16
C GLU A 202 -3.56 -11.78 13.74
N LEU A 203 -4.57 -12.61 13.53
CA LEU A 203 -5.18 -12.87 12.23
C LEU A 203 -6.66 -12.55 12.34
N SER A 204 -7.07 -11.41 11.75
CA SER A 204 -8.47 -11.04 11.63
C SER A 204 -9.02 -11.57 10.31
N LEU A 205 -9.97 -12.49 10.40
CA LEU A 205 -10.58 -13.15 9.25
C LEU A 205 -11.96 -12.58 8.95
N TYR A 206 -12.13 -12.09 7.71
CA TYR A 206 -13.45 -11.70 7.22
C TYR A 206 -14.09 -12.81 6.39
N GLY A 207 -15.38 -13.05 6.61
CA GLY A 207 -16.20 -14.02 5.86
C GLY A 207 -16.57 -15.26 6.66
N LYS A 208 -17.04 -16.32 5.98
CA LYS A 208 -17.38 -17.59 6.65
C LYS A 208 -16.10 -18.34 7.00
N VAL A 209 -15.73 -18.33 8.27
CA VAL A 209 -14.58 -19.08 8.78
C VAL A 209 -14.96 -20.57 8.86
N GLY A 210 -14.29 -21.40 8.07
CA GLY A 210 -14.36 -22.84 8.18
C GLY A 210 -13.58 -23.36 9.38
N ASN A 211 -13.99 -24.50 9.93
CA ASN A 211 -13.24 -25.16 10.99
C ASN A 211 -11.92 -25.70 10.43
N SER A 212 -10.80 -25.07 10.77
CA SER A 212 -9.57 -25.22 10.00
C SER A 212 -8.36 -25.36 10.92
N LYS A 213 -8.21 -26.56 11.50
CA LYS A 213 -6.96 -26.99 12.15
C LYS A 213 -5.73 -26.65 11.29
N SER A 214 -5.86 -26.82 9.98
CA SER A 214 -4.84 -26.46 8.99
C SER A 214 -4.49 -24.96 8.97
N CYS A 215 -5.46 -24.07 9.24
CA CYS A 215 -5.18 -22.63 9.37
C CYS A 215 -4.33 -22.37 10.61
N LYS A 216 -4.66 -23.00 11.76
CA LYS A 216 -3.86 -22.86 12.97
C LYS A 216 -2.44 -23.41 12.80
N ASP A 217 -2.27 -24.51 12.06
CA ASP A 217 -0.95 -25.08 11.72
C ASP A 217 -0.14 -24.19 10.76
N TYR A 218 -0.80 -23.27 10.08
CA TYR A 218 -0.19 -22.31 9.15
C TYR A 218 0.14 -20.97 9.83
N PHE A 219 -0.63 -20.63 10.86
CA PHE A 219 -0.49 -19.44 11.71
C PHE A 219 -0.27 -19.87 13.18
N PRO A 220 0.83 -20.55 13.49
CA PRO A 220 1.01 -21.22 14.78
C PRO A 220 0.98 -20.26 15.97
N PHE A 221 1.44 -19.02 15.79
CA PHE A 221 1.52 -18.02 16.84
C PHE A 221 0.36 -17.03 16.84
N ALA A 222 -0.55 -17.11 15.86
CA ALA A 222 -1.62 -16.13 15.73
C ALA A 222 -2.79 -16.40 16.69
N THR A 223 -3.27 -15.36 17.37
CA THR A 223 -4.67 -15.29 17.82
C THR A 223 -5.55 -15.09 16.58
N ILE A 224 -6.63 -15.87 16.45
CA ILE A 224 -7.49 -15.84 15.26
C ILE A 224 -8.86 -15.32 15.70
N ASP A 225 -9.24 -14.16 15.18
CA ASP A 225 -10.50 -13.47 15.44
C ASP A 225 -11.43 -13.51 14.22
#